data_AF-A0A1C3WJ41-F1
#
_entry.id   AF-A0A1C3WJ41-F1
#
_cell.length_a   1.000
_cell.length_b   1.000
_cell.length_c   1.000
_cell.angle_alpha   90.00
_cell.angle_beta   90.00
_cell.angle_gamma   90.00
#
_symmetry.space_group_name_H-M   'P 1'
#
loop_
_entity.id
_entity.type
_entity.pdbx_description
1 polymer ?
#
loop_
_entity_poly.entity_id
_entity_poly.type
_entity_poly.pdbx_seq_one_letter_code
_entity_poly.pdbx_strand_id
1 'polypeptide(L)'
;MLRRQGRHISRTFKDTAYGSAESAFEQARDYRDAIMHALPPVTLREKANCLRSDNTSGVSGVYKAHDPQPRWIAYLSSPDGVRTKGYSVSRYGDEKAKIFAIRKRQEWLADIPSAFHTVNEEAKAVARWQFPDRLNHIPSVTNSHLMPPEAIDEILTKIDQDFDARRPLRLRVTIRGDANDRLRAIVVFNKTGAQIKQISIGTRSRSLAESLSLMRSSLQRALLEFCGEPVVRRFEAGYAARLLDPVSFDRVRGSEIAMYIPRHTTYLSGQDTSQSE
;
A
#
# COMPACT_ATOMS: atom_id res chain seq x y z
N MET A 1 9.68 -3.42 3.80
CA MET A 1 9.17 -3.21 5.17
C MET A 1 9.49 -1.78 5.58
N LEU A 2 8.48 -0.99 5.91
CA LEU A 2 8.62 0.45 6.22
C LEU A 2 7.99 0.73 7.59
N ARG A 3 8.63 1.57 8.41
CA ARG A 3 8.07 2.03 9.69
C ARG A 3 7.82 3.52 9.65
N ARG A 4 6.57 3.94 9.87
CA ARG A 4 6.16 5.35 9.88
C ARG A 4 5.17 5.61 11.01
N GLN A 5 5.40 6.68 11.77
CA GLN A 5 4.53 7.14 12.87
C GLN A 5 4.10 6.01 13.84
N GLY A 6 5.02 5.10 14.17
CA GLY A 6 4.74 3.96 15.05
C GLY A 6 4.09 2.75 14.37
N ARG A 7 3.57 2.89 13.14
CA ARG A 7 2.96 1.79 12.37
C ARG A 7 3.99 1.05 11.52
N HIS A 8 3.73 -0.24 11.37
CA HIS A 8 4.57 -1.15 10.63
C HIS A 8 3.89 -1.52 9.32
N ILE A 9 4.45 -1.09 8.20
CA ILE A 9 3.79 -1.12 6.89
C ILE A 9 4.54 -2.11 6.00
N SER A 10 3.81 -3.12 5.53
CA SER A 10 4.34 -4.16 4.65
C SER A 10 3.28 -4.56 3.63
N ARG A 11 3.67 -4.65 2.36
CA ARG A 11 2.84 -5.15 1.28
C ARG A 11 3.71 -5.90 0.27
N THR A 12 3.17 -6.97 -0.31
CA THR A 12 3.88 -7.82 -1.26
C THR A 12 3.36 -7.59 -2.67
N PHE A 13 4.29 -7.30 -3.59
CA PHE A 13 4.04 -7.16 -5.02
C PHE A 13 4.61 -8.39 -5.72
N LYS A 14 3.74 -9.28 -6.21
CA LYS A 14 4.17 -10.53 -6.87
C LYS A 14 4.28 -10.32 -8.38
N ASP A 15 5.32 -10.87 -8.99
CA ASP A 15 5.51 -10.82 -10.45
C ASP A 15 4.33 -11.47 -11.18
N THR A 16 3.79 -12.57 -10.63
CA THR A 16 2.60 -13.25 -11.14
C THR A 16 1.31 -12.43 -11.07
N ALA A 17 1.32 -11.29 -10.36
CA ALA A 17 0.23 -10.35 -10.28
C ALA A 17 0.37 -9.20 -11.28
N TYR A 18 1.60 -8.78 -11.58
CA TYR A 18 1.89 -7.59 -12.39
C TYR A 18 2.48 -7.89 -13.78
N GLY A 19 2.87 -9.13 -14.03
CA GLY A 19 3.34 -9.63 -15.33
C GLY A 19 4.83 -9.84 -15.43
N SER A 20 5.60 -9.01 -14.74
CA SER A 20 7.06 -9.08 -14.71
C SER A 20 7.58 -8.64 -13.34
N ALA A 21 8.84 -8.99 -13.07
CA ALA A 21 9.56 -8.50 -11.90
C ALA A 21 9.72 -6.96 -11.93
N GLU A 22 9.96 -6.39 -13.12
CA GLU A 22 10.11 -4.95 -13.31
C GLU A 22 8.82 -4.20 -12.96
N SER A 23 7.68 -4.60 -13.53
CA SER A 23 6.40 -3.97 -13.21
C SER A 23 5.99 -4.16 -11.75
N ALA A 24 6.32 -5.30 -11.13
CA ALA A 24 6.11 -5.49 -9.70
C ALA A 24 6.98 -4.56 -8.84
N PHE A 25 8.23 -4.34 -9.26
CA PHE A 25 9.16 -3.45 -8.58
C PHE A 25 8.76 -1.97 -8.70
N GLU A 26 8.34 -1.52 -9.88
CA GLU A 26 7.81 -0.17 -10.09
C GLU A 26 6.62 0.10 -9.18
N GLN A 27 5.67 -0.83 -9.10
CA GLN A 27 4.51 -0.69 -8.21
C GLN A 27 4.89 -0.66 -6.74
N ALA A 28 5.91 -1.43 -6.33
CA ALA A 28 6.43 -1.37 -4.97
C ALA A 28 7.10 -0.02 -4.65
N ARG A 29 7.81 0.58 -5.62
CA ARG A 29 8.41 1.90 -5.50
C ARG A 29 7.32 2.98 -5.39
N ASP A 30 6.35 2.96 -6.28
CA ASP A 30 5.25 3.92 -6.28
C ASP A 30 4.43 3.82 -4.97
N TYR A 31 4.22 2.61 -4.47
CA TYR A 31 3.52 2.38 -3.19
C TYR A 31 4.31 2.95 -2.01
N ARG A 32 5.63 2.72 -1.99
CA ARG A 32 6.51 3.33 -0.98
C ARG A 32 6.41 4.85 -1.04
N ASP A 33 6.48 5.44 -2.22
CA ASP A 33 6.50 6.89 -2.39
C ASP A 33 5.14 7.51 -2.02
N ALA A 34 4.03 6.83 -2.33
CA ALA A 34 2.69 7.22 -1.88
C ALA A 34 2.57 7.22 -0.34
N ILE A 35 3.08 6.18 0.33
CA ILE A 35 3.12 6.13 1.80
C ILE A 35 3.99 7.25 2.36
N MET A 36 5.17 7.47 1.78
CA MET A 36 6.10 8.51 2.23
C MET A 36 5.50 9.90 2.12
N HIS A 37 4.70 10.13 1.07
CA HIS A 37 3.97 11.38 0.87
C HIS A 37 2.82 11.55 1.87
N ALA A 38 2.02 10.50 2.08
CA ALA A 38 0.85 10.58 2.95
C ALA A 38 1.18 10.54 4.46
N LEU A 39 2.24 9.82 4.84
CA LEU A 39 2.70 9.66 6.22
C LEU A 39 4.09 10.29 6.40
N PRO A 40 4.16 11.62 6.56
CA PRO A 40 5.41 12.34 6.68
C PRO A 40 6.23 11.89 7.91
N PRO A 41 7.55 12.09 7.89
CA PRO A 41 8.40 11.86 9.05
C PRO A 41 7.95 12.69 10.25
N VAL A 42 8.13 12.14 11.45
CA VAL A 42 7.85 12.86 12.70
C VAL A 42 8.87 13.97 12.91
N THR A 43 8.43 15.11 13.43
CA THR A 43 9.33 16.20 13.86
C THR A 43 9.94 15.91 15.23
N LEU A 44 11.06 16.58 15.55
CA LEU A 44 11.67 16.49 16.89
C LEU A 44 10.70 16.95 17.99
N ARG A 45 9.93 18.00 17.72
CA ARG A 45 8.92 18.55 18.64
C ARG A 45 7.81 17.55 18.92
N GLU A 46 7.26 16.94 17.88
CA GLU A 46 6.22 15.92 18.03
C GLU A 46 6.74 14.68 18.76
N LYS A 47 7.96 14.22 18.43
CA LYS A 47 8.60 13.10 19.13
C LYS A 47 8.78 13.39 20.62
N ALA A 48 9.20 14.61 20.96
CA ALA A 48 9.35 15.04 22.34
C ALA A 48 8.00 15.17 23.07
N ASN A 49 6.89 15.37 22.35
CA ASN A 49 5.55 15.54 22.89
C ASN A 49 4.74 14.23 22.98
N CYS A 50 5.32 13.08 22.61
CA CYS A 50 4.65 11.79 22.76
C CYS A 50 4.30 11.52 24.23
N LEU A 51 3.05 11.12 24.50
CA LEU A 51 2.63 10.71 25.83
C LEU A 51 3.19 9.33 26.13
N ARG A 52 3.75 9.16 27.32
CA ARG A 52 4.18 7.84 27.79
C ARG A 52 3.00 7.07 28.34
N SER A 53 3.03 5.74 28.21
CA SER A 53 1.97 4.86 28.74
C SER A 53 1.82 4.91 30.26
N ASP A 54 2.87 5.33 30.97
CA ASP A 54 2.91 5.49 32.43
C ASP A 54 2.49 6.91 32.88
N ASN A 55 2.06 7.78 31.97
CA ASN A 55 1.68 9.14 32.31
C ASN A 55 0.28 9.19 32.95
N THR A 56 0.22 9.65 34.20
CA THR A 56 -1.03 9.80 34.96
C THR A 56 -1.60 11.22 34.93
N SER A 57 -0.88 12.20 34.38
CA SER A 57 -1.31 13.60 34.40
C SER A 57 -2.17 14.02 33.21
N GLY A 58 -2.14 13.21 32.13
CA GLY A 58 -2.72 13.52 30.83
C GLY A 58 -1.89 14.50 29.98
N VAL A 59 -0.71 14.92 30.47
CA VAL A 59 0.14 15.91 29.79
C VAL A 59 1.55 15.36 29.60
N SER A 60 2.06 15.40 28.35
CA SER A 60 3.37 14.83 28.03
C SER A 60 4.50 15.51 28.79
N GLY A 61 5.33 14.70 29.47
CA GLY A 61 6.45 15.19 30.26
C GLY A 61 6.04 15.95 31.53
N VAL A 62 4.79 15.86 31.97
CA VAL A 62 4.34 16.40 33.26
C VAL A 62 3.85 15.25 34.13
N TYR A 63 4.28 15.21 35.39
CA TYR A 63 3.82 14.22 36.36
C TYR A 63 3.89 14.78 37.78
N LYS A 64 3.12 14.17 38.68
CA LYS A 64 3.11 14.51 40.10
C LYS A 64 3.99 13.53 40.87
N ALA A 65 5.00 14.07 41.57
CA ALA A 65 5.81 13.30 42.51
C ALA A 65 5.16 13.35 43.90
N HIS A 66 5.15 12.20 44.59
CA HIS A 66 4.47 12.02 45.87
C HIS A 66 5.41 11.94 47.09
N ASP A 67 6.72 11.87 46.89
CA ASP A 67 7.72 11.81 47.97
C ASP A 67 8.02 13.19 48.58
N PRO A 68 8.36 13.24 49.89
CA PRO A 68 7.52 13.69 51.01
C PRO A 68 6.96 15.12 50.89
N GLN A 69 7.40 15.90 49.91
CA GLN A 69 6.83 17.19 49.54
C GLN A 69 6.25 17.08 48.14
N PRO A 70 4.91 16.97 48.00
CA PRO A 70 4.28 16.79 46.71
C PRO A 70 4.62 17.94 45.77
N ARG A 71 5.01 17.60 44.54
CA ARG A 71 5.41 18.58 43.52
C ARG A 71 5.00 18.13 42.13
N TRP A 72 4.60 19.11 41.32
CA TRP A 72 4.41 18.92 39.88
C TRP A 72 5.73 19.12 39.16
N ILE A 73 6.13 18.15 38.34
CA ILE A 73 7.42 18.15 37.65
C ILE A 73 7.18 18.27 36.15
N ALA A 74 7.85 19.24 35.53
CA ALA A 74 8.08 19.29 34.10
C ALA A 74 9.38 18.55 33.76
N TYR A 75 9.34 17.71 32.74
CA TYR A 75 10.42 16.85 32.28
C TYR A 75 10.54 16.91 30.76
N LEU A 76 11.75 17.07 30.25
CA LEU A 76 12.09 16.91 28.84
C LEU A 76 13.38 16.09 28.71
N SER A 77 13.35 15.05 27.89
CA SER A 77 14.54 14.35 27.43
C SER A 77 14.78 14.71 25.97
N SER A 78 15.99 15.16 25.66
CA SER A 78 16.43 15.57 24.32
C SER A 78 17.85 15.03 24.07
N PRO A 79 18.33 15.01 22.81
CA PRO A 79 19.71 14.65 22.52
C PRO A 79 20.74 15.48 23.31
N ASP A 80 20.41 16.74 23.62
CA ASP A 80 21.25 17.67 24.39
C ASP A 80 21.23 17.41 25.90
N GLY A 81 20.46 16.41 26.36
CA GLY A 81 20.35 16.02 27.75
C GLY A 81 18.93 16.11 28.32
N VAL A 82 18.85 15.95 29.64
CA VAL A 82 17.59 15.91 30.40
C VAL A 82 17.37 17.22 31.14
N ARG A 83 16.19 17.82 30.99
CA ARG A 83 15.75 19.02 31.71
C ARG A 83 14.62 18.66 32.66
N THR A 84 14.73 19.05 33.93
CA THR A 84 13.67 18.82 34.95
C THR A 84 13.43 20.06 35.80
N LYS A 85 12.16 20.35 36.11
CA LYS A 85 11.78 21.47 36.97
C LYS A 85 10.56 21.11 37.81
N GLY A 86 10.70 21.17 39.13
CA GLY A 86 9.62 20.90 40.07
C GLY A 86 8.98 22.17 40.63
N TYR A 87 7.67 22.11 40.84
CA TYR A 87 6.84 23.15 41.45
C TYR A 87 6.12 22.57 42.67
N SER A 88 6.43 23.07 43.86
CA SER A 88 5.88 22.53 45.12
C SER A 88 4.38 22.82 45.26
N VAL A 89 3.62 21.79 45.62
CA VAL A 89 2.19 21.92 45.96
C VAL A 89 2.02 22.73 47.25
N SER A 90 2.92 22.61 48.23
CA SER A 90 2.82 23.37 49.49
C SER A 90 2.96 24.89 49.29
N ARG A 91 3.71 25.31 48.27
CA ARG A 91 3.97 26.73 47.98
C ARG A 91 2.89 27.36 47.10
N TYR A 92 2.37 26.61 46.12
CA TYR A 92 1.51 27.18 45.07
C TYR A 92 0.07 26.63 45.08
N GLY A 93 -0.20 25.56 45.83
CA GLY A 93 -1.42 24.76 45.67
C GLY A 93 -1.32 23.80 44.48
N ASP A 94 -2.15 22.76 44.48
CA ASP A 94 -2.04 21.67 43.50
C ASP A 94 -2.26 22.14 42.06
N GLU A 95 -3.33 22.89 41.81
CA GLU A 95 -3.70 23.37 40.47
C GLU A 95 -2.67 24.35 39.90
N LYS A 96 -2.25 25.36 40.67
CA LYS A 96 -1.27 26.35 40.18
C LYS A 96 0.10 25.70 39.95
N ALA A 97 0.52 24.77 40.81
CA ALA A 97 1.74 24.01 40.59
C ALA A 97 1.68 23.18 39.30
N LYS A 98 0.53 22.54 39.00
CA LYS A 98 0.30 21.85 37.73
C LYS A 98 0.41 22.81 36.55
N ILE A 99 -0.27 23.96 36.59
CA ILE A 99 -0.24 24.98 35.53
C ILE A 99 1.20 25.45 35.25
N PHE A 100 1.99 25.70 36.31
CA PHE A 100 3.39 26.10 36.13
C PHE A 100 4.25 25.02 35.49
N ALA A 101 4.05 23.75 35.86
CA ALA A 101 4.74 22.64 35.21
C ALA A 101 4.36 22.52 33.72
N ILE A 102 3.07 22.65 33.39
CA ILE A 102 2.57 22.63 32.00
C ILE A 102 3.19 23.78 31.19
N ARG A 103 3.16 25.01 31.72
CA ARG A 103 3.75 26.17 31.04
C ARG A 103 5.25 25.99 30.81
N LYS A 104 5.97 25.47 31.82
CA LYS A 104 7.41 25.23 31.68
C LYS A 104 7.72 24.17 30.63
N ARG A 105 6.88 23.14 30.55
CA ARG A 105 6.97 22.11 29.52
C ARG A 105 6.75 22.68 28.11
N GLN A 106 5.77 23.57 27.94
CA GLN A 106 5.49 24.25 26.67
C GLN A 106 6.66 25.12 26.22
N GLU A 107 7.25 25.90 27.13
CA GLU A 107 8.46 26.69 26.85
C GLU A 107 9.59 25.79 26.30
N TRP A 108 9.88 24.69 26.99
CA TRP A 108 10.93 23.77 26.54
C TRP A 108 10.63 23.06 25.22
N LEU A 109 9.36 22.84 24.87
CA LEU A 109 9.02 22.28 23.55
C LEU A 109 9.21 23.30 22.43
N ALA A 110 8.94 24.58 22.69
CA ALA A 110 9.17 25.66 21.72
C ALA A 110 10.67 25.83 21.43
N ASP A 111 11.53 25.64 22.44
CA ASP A 111 12.99 25.68 22.31
C ASP A 111 13.56 24.53 21.46
N ILE A 112 12.81 23.45 21.21
CA ILE A 112 13.30 22.33 20.39
C ILE A 112 13.44 22.81 18.95
N PRO A 113 14.60 22.55 18.29
CA PRO A 113 14.82 22.90 16.91
C PRO A 113 13.70 22.39 16.01
N SER A 114 13.24 23.26 15.11
CA SER A 114 12.27 22.85 14.11
C SER A 114 12.94 22.02 13.01
N ALA A 115 12.96 20.71 13.21
CA ALA A 115 13.52 19.76 12.27
C ALA A 115 12.79 18.42 12.32
N PHE A 116 12.90 17.67 11.22
CA PHE A 116 12.46 16.29 11.15
C PHE A 116 13.41 15.37 11.92
N HIS A 117 12.83 14.37 12.58
CA HIS A 117 13.56 13.28 13.21
C HIS A 117 13.85 12.19 12.16
N THR A 118 14.96 12.33 11.45
CA THR A 118 15.45 11.39 10.42
C THR A 118 16.80 10.80 10.79
N VAL A 119 17.20 9.74 10.09
CA VAL A 119 18.47 9.02 10.35
C VAL A 119 19.68 9.73 9.72
N ASN A 120 19.49 10.38 8.56
CA ASN A 120 20.53 11.10 7.84
C ASN A 120 20.07 12.50 7.40
N GLU A 121 21.04 13.33 6.99
CA GLU A 121 20.79 14.71 6.58
C GLU A 121 20.11 14.82 5.21
N GLU A 122 20.36 13.89 4.29
CA GLU A 122 19.67 13.84 2.99
C GLU A 122 18.16 13.65 3.16
N ALA A 123 17.73 12.68 3.97
CA ALA A 123 16.30 12.47 4.24
C ALA A 123 15.68 13.67 4.97
N LYS A 124 16.47 14.39 5.77
CA LYS A 124 16.04 15.63 6.43
C LYS A 124 15.80 16.74 5.42
N ALA A 125 16.68 16.87 4.41
CA ALA A 125 16.53 17.83 3.33
C ALA A 125 15.32 17.52 2.46
N VAL A 126 15.14 16.26 2.06
CA VAL A 126 13.96 15.80 1.31
C VAL A 126 12.68 16.07 2.10
N ALA A 127 12.65 15.72 3.40
CA ALA A 127 11.48 15.96 4.24
C ALA A 127 11.16 17.45 4.42
N ARG A 128 12.19 18.29 4.56
CA ARG A 128 12.04 19.75 4.59
C ARG A 128 11.41 20.31 3.32
N TRP A 129 11.86 19.83 2.17
CA TRP A 129 11.33 20.26 0.88
C TRP A 129 9.89 19.77 0.66
N GLN A 130 9.58 18.52 1.02
CA GLN A 130 8.24 17.94 0.81
C GLN A 130 7.19 18.41 1.82
N PHE A 131 7.59 18.74 3.06
CA PHE A 131 6.67 19.03 4.16
C PHE A 131 7.07 20.28 4.96
N PRO A 132 7.25 21.45 4.33
CA PRO A 132 7.71 22.66 5.02
C PRO A 132 6.75 23.08 6.15
N ASP A 133 5.44 22.95 5.94
CA ASP A 133 4.43 23.40 6.88
C ASP A 133 4.45 22.67 8.22
N ARG A 134 4.91 21.41 8.24
CA ARG A 134 5.01 20.62 9.48
C ARG A 134 6.02 21.18 10.47
N LEU A 135 7.02 21.92 9.98
CA LEU A 135 8.03 22.56 10.82
C LEU A 135 7.49 23.82 11.53
N ASN A 136 6.40 24.39 11.03
CA ASN A 136 5.78 25.57 11.63
C ASN A 136 4.89 25.19 12.82
N HIS A 137 4.46 23.94 12.92
CA HIS A 137 3.58 23.48 13.99
C HIS A 137 4.35 23.22 15.29
N ILE A 138 3.89 23.83 16.38
CA ILE A 138 4.32 23.48 17.75
C ILE A 138 3.18 22.67 18.38
N PRO A 139 3.38 21.38 18.68
CA PRO A 139 2.32 20.55 19.21
C PRO A 139 1.95 20.99 20.64
N SER A 140 0.66 20.97 20.95
CA SER A 140 0.19 21.25 22.31
C SER A 140 0.57 20.10 23.25
N VAL A 141 1.05 20.42 24.45
CA VAL A 141 1.40 19.43 25.49
C VAL A 141 0.24 18.50 25.91
N THR A 142 -1.00 18.93 25.65
CA THR A 142 -2.23 18.18 25.92
C THR A 142 -2.66 17.27 24.77
N ASN A 143 -2.27 17.58 23.52
CA ASN A 143 -2.57 16.76 22.34
C ASN A 143 -1.29 16.06 21.89
N SER A 144 -1.10 14.85 22.40
CA SER A 144 0.11 14.05 22.28
C SER A 144 0.12 13.11 21.07
N HIS A 145 -0.97 13.06 20.31
CA HIS A 145 -1.06 12.26 19.11
C HIS A 145 -0.72 13.12 17.90
N LEU A 146 0.43 12.83 17.27
CA LEU A 146 0.50 12.88 15.80
C LEU A 146 -0.72 12.15 15.25
N MET A 147 -1.18 12.54 14.04
CA MET A 147 -2.30 11.95 13.29
C MET A 147 -2.87 10.67 13.94
N PRO A 148 -4.11 10.69 14.47
CA PRO A 148 -4.61 9.61 15.31
C PRO A 148 -4.46 8.26 14.59
N PRO A 149 -4.21 7.15 15.32
CA PRO A 149 -3.95 5.85 14.70
C PRO A 149 -5.02 5.44 13.69
N GLU A 150 -6.29 5.77 13.95
CA GLU A 150 -7.42 5.54 13.06
C GLU A 150 -7.26 6.28 11.72
N ALA A 151 -6.87 7.56 11.74
CA ALA A 151 -6.61 8.32 10.52
C ALA A 151 -5.42 7.75 9.73
N ILE A 152 -4.38 7.23 10.41
CA ILE A 152 -3.26 6.56 9.74
C ILE A 152 -3.76 5.29 9.04
N ASP A 153 -4.56 4.47 9.73
CA ASP A 153 -5.09 3.23 9.18
C ASP A 153 -6.08 3.50 8.02
N GLU A 154 -6.87 4.57 8.08
CA GLU A 154 -7.73 5.03 6.98
C GLU A 154 -6.93 5.45 5.74
N ILE A 155 -5.85 6.24 5.93
CA ILE A 155 -4.95 6.64 4.84
C ILE A 155 -4.33 5.40 4.19
N LEU A 156 -3.81 4.47 5.00
CA LEU A 156 -3.20 3.24 4.49
C LEU A 156 -4.23 2.39 3.72
N THR A 157 -5.45 2.27 4.25
CA THR A 157 -6.53 1.54 3.59
C THR A 157 -6.89 2.16 2.24
N LYS A 158 -6.96 3.50 2.17
CA LYS A 158 -7.24 4.21 0.93
C LYS A 158 -6.15 4.00 -0.12
N ILE A 159 -4.88 4.14 0.27
CA ILE A 159 -3.75 3.83 -0.61
C ILE A 159 -3.84 2.37 -1.07
N ASP A 160 -4.15 1.44 -0.17
CA ASP A 160 -4.25 0.03 -0.53
C ASP A 160 -5.32 -0.25 -1.58
N GLN A 161 -6.49 0.35 -1.40
CA GLN A 161 -7.60 0.29 -2.36
C GLN A 161 -7.21 0.90 -3.71
N ASP A 162 -6.54 2.06 -3.74
CA ASP A 162 -6.12 2.72 -4.98
C ASP A 162 -5.12 1.87 -5.78
N PHE A 163 -4.23 1.15 -5.09
CA PHE A 163 -3.29 0.23 -5.75
C PHE A 163 -3.97 -1.07 -6.21
N ASP A 164 -4.89 -1.63 -5.41
CA ASP A 164 -5.68 -2.79 -5.83
C ASP A 164 -6.61 -2.46 -7.00
N ALA A 165 -7.11 -1.22 -7.05
CA ALA A 165 -7.94 -0.71 -8.15
C ALA A 165 -7.15 -0.56 -9.46
N ARG A 166 -5.85 -0.25 -9.40
CA ARG A 166 -4.96 -0.14 -10.57
C ARG A 166 -4.31 -1.45 -11.00
N ARG A 167 -4.36 -2.48 -10.15
CA ARG A 167 -3.77 -3.80 -10.42
C ARG A 167 -4.27 -4.36 -11.76
N PRO A 168 -3.36 -4.83 -12.64
CA PRO A 168 -3.74 -5.34 -13.95
C PRO A 168 -4.62 -6.59 -13.82
N LEU A 169 -5.54 -6.74 -14.76
CA LEU A 169 -6.35 -7.95 -14.89
C LEU A 169 -5.45 -9.05 -15.45
N ARG A 170 -5.60 -10.27 -14.93
CA ARG A 170 -4.82 -11.42 -15.40
C ARG A 170 -5.74 -12.45 -16.02
N LEU A 171 -5.50 -12.77 -17.29
CA LEU A 171 -6.08 -13.92 -17.97
C LEU A 171 -5.01 -15.01 -18.07
N ARG A 172 -5.33 -16.22 -17.64
CA ARG A 172 -4.48 -17.39 -17.79
C ARG A 172 -5.27 -18.47 -18.50
N VAL A 173 -4.73 -18.97 -19.60
CA VAL A 173 -5.34 -20.07 -20.36
C VAL A 173 -4.34 -21.21 -20.40
N THR A 174 -4.76 -22.37 -19.91
CA THR A 174 -3.97 -23.61 -19.92
C THR A 174 -4.74 -24.66 -20.70
N ILE A 175 -4.11 -25.30 -21.69
CA ILE A 175 -4.70 -26.36 -22.50
C ILE A 175 -3.84 -27.60 -22.39
N ARG A 176 -4.43 -28.74 -22.00
CA ARG A 176 -3.73 -30.02 -21.84
C ARG A 176 -4.60 -31.17 -22.33
N GLY A 177 -3.98 -32.23 -22.81
CA GLY A 177 -4.64 -33.53 -22.99
C GLY A 177 -4.90 -34.19 -21.64
N ASP A 178 -5.99 -34.94 -21.54
CA ASP A 178 -6.25 -35.87 -20.44
C ASP A 178 -6.06 -37.32 -20.88
N ALA A 179 -6.08 -38.24 -19.91
CA ALA A 179 -5.91 -39.67 -20.15
C ALA A 179 -7.08 -40.33 -20.91
N ASN A 180 -8.19 -39.63 -21.12
CA ASN A 180 -9.40 -40.13 -21.77
C ASN A 180 -9.52 -39.70 -23.23
N ASP A 181 -8.43 -39.25 -23.86
CA ASP A 181 -8.41 -38.61 -25.17
C ASP A 181 -9.36 -37.41 -25.23
N ARG A 182 -9.25 -36.51 -24.24
CA ARG A 182 -9.91 -35.21 -24.25
C ARG A 182 -8.89 -34.10 -24.14
N LEU A 183 -9.13 -33.00 -24.84
CA LEU A 183 -8.43 -31.75 -24.57
C LEU A 183 -9.23 -30.96 -23.56
N ARG A 184 -8.57 -30.49 -22.50
CA ARG A 184 -9.13 -29.63 -21.47
C ARG A 184 -8.48 -28.26 -21.51
N ALA A 185 -9.29 -27.22 -21.63
CA ALA A 185 -8.87 -25.85 -21.41
C ALA A 185 -9.34 -25.37 -20.03
N ILE A 186 -8.44 -24.76 -19.28
CA ILE A 186 -8.72 -24.08 -18.01
C ILE A 186 -8.43 -22.61 -18.24
N VAL A 187 -9.46 -21.79 -18.09
CA VAL A 187 -9.40 -20.33 -18.17
C VAL A 187 -9.53 -19.78 -16.77
N VAL A 188 -8.54 -19.00 -16.33
CA VAL A 188 -8.56 -18.27 -15.06
C VAL A 188 -8.52 -16.79 -15.35
N PHE A 189 -9.52 -16.04 -14.87
CA PHE A 189 -9.57 -14.59 -15.03
C PHE A 189 -9.72 -13.90 -13.68
N ASN A 190 -8.79 -13.01 -13.37
CA ASN A 190 -8.77 -12.28 -12.10
C ASN A 190 -9.25 -10.84 -12.33
N LYS A 191 -10.54 -10.58 -12.10
CA LYS A 191 -11.12 -9.23 -12.13
C LYS A 191 -11.15 -8.60 -10.74
N THR A 192 -11.95 -9.14 -9.84
CA THR A 192 -12.01 -8.81 -8.41
C THR A 192 -11.72 -10.03 -7.52
N GLY A 193 -11.82 -11.22 -8.09
CA GLY A 193 -11.43 -12.51 -7.53
C GLY A 193 -11.10 -13.49 -8.66
N ALA A 194 -10.57 -14.67 -8.33
CA ALA A 194 -10.23 -15.68 -9.33
C ALA A 194 -11.49 -16.42 -9.79
N GLN A 195 -11.91 -16.14 -11.02
CA GLN A 195 -12.96 -16.91 -11.68
C GLN A 195 -12.30 -17.98 -12.55
N ILE A 196 -12.81 -19.21 -12.51
CA ILE A 196 -12.26 -20.35 -13.26
C ILE A 196 -13.36 -20.94 -14.14
N LYS A 197 -13.10 -21.07 -15.44
CA LYS A 197 -13.95 -21.78 -16.41
C LYS A 197 -13.17 -22.94 -17.02
N GLN A 198 -13.81 -24.10 -17.09
CA GLN A 198 -13.21 -25.30 -17.63
C GLN A 198 -14.01 -25.77 -18.83
N ILE A 199 -13.30 -26.14 -19.90
CA ILE A 199 -13.86 -26.57 -21.17
C ILE A 199 -13.18 -27.89 -21.52
N SER A 200 -13.94 -28.87 -22.00
CA SER A 200 -13.37 -30.13 -22.47
C SER A 200 -14.01 -30.55 -23.79
N ILE A 201 -13.19 -31.10 -24.69
CA ILE A 201 -13.63 -31.66 -25.97
C ILE A 201 -13.01 -33.05 -26.16
N GLY A 202 -13.76 -33.97 -26.76
CA GLY A 202 -13.24 -35.31 -27.09
C GLY A 202 -12.42 -35.31 -28.39
N THR A 203 -11.32 -36.08 -28.39
CA THR A 203 -10.37 -36.18 -29.51
C THR A 203 -10.28 -37.57 -30.15
N ARG A 204 -11.07 -38.56 -29.68
CA ARG A 204 -10.98 -39.98 -30.08
C ARG A 204 -11.15 -40.29 -31.57
N SER A 205 -11.71 -39.38 -32.35
CA SER A 205 -12.03 -39.58 -33.77
C SER A 205 -11.55 -38.45 -34.68
N ARG A 206 -10.63 -37.60 -34.20
CA ARG A 206 -10.20 -36.37 -34.90
C ARG A 206 -8.69 -36.24 -34.91
N SER A 207 -8.16 -35.63 -35.96
CA SER A 207 -6.76 -35.21 -35.99
C SER A 207 -6.49 -34.17 -34.89
N LEU A 208 -5.21 -34.01 -34.52
CA LEU A 208 -4.81 -33.00 -33.55
C LEU A 208 -5.19 -31.58 -34.02
N ALA A 209 -4.99 -31.27 -35.31
CA ALA A 209 -5.32 -29.97 -35.88
C ALA A 209 -6.83 -29.66 -35.82
N GLU A 210 -7.69 -30.62 -36.17
CA GLU A 210 -9.15 -30.47 -36.05
C GLU A 210 -9.58 -30.29 -34.59
N SER A 211 -8.97 -31.05 -33.67
CA SER A 211 -9.25 -30.94 -32.24
C SER A 211 -8.84 -29.57 -31.69
N LEU A 212 -7.67 -29.05 -32.09
CA LEU A 212 -7.21 -27.72 -31.68
C LEU A 212 -8.06 -26.60 -32.29
N SER A 213 -8.53 -26.74 -33.53
CA SER A 213 -9.46 -25.80 -34.16
C SER A 213 -10.81 -25.74 -33.44
N LEU A 214 -11.38 -26.90 -33.07
CA LEU A 214 -12.59 -26.97 -32.25
C LEU A 214 -12.37 -26.38 -30.84
N MET A 215 -11.20 -26.60 -30.26
CA MET A 215 -10.84 -25.99 -28.98
C MET A 215 -10.76 -24.47 -29.12
N ARG A 216 -10.17 -23.94 -30.19
CA ARG A 216 -10.09 -22.51 -30.47
C ARG A 216 -11.47 -21.86 -30.48
N SER A 217 -12.40 -22.40 -31.26
CA SER A 217 -13.77 -21.89 -31.36
C SER A 217 -14.52 -21.96 -30.03
N SER A 218 -14.32 -23.02 -29.26
CA SER A 218 -14.94 -23.18 -27.94
C SER A 218 -14.35 -22.22 -26.90
N LEU A 219 -13.03 -22.04 -26.94
CA LEU A 219 -12.29 -21.11 -26.08
C LEU A 219 -12.69 -19.66 -26.39
N GLN A 220 -12.80 -19.28 -27.66
CA GLN A 220 -13.20 -17.94 -28.07
C GLN A 220 -14.60 -17.58 -27.54
N ARG A 221 -15.59 -18.48 -27.71
CA ARG A 221 -16.93 -18.30 -27.14
C ARG A 221 -16.90 -18.17 -25.62
N ALA A 222 -16.15 -19.05 -24.96
CA ALA A 222 -16.04 -19.01 -23.51
C ALA A 222 -15.36 -17.73 -23.00
N LEU A 223 -14.30 -17.26 -23.66
CA LEU A 223 -13.61 -16.01 -23.33
C LEU A 223 -14.50 -14.78 -23.60
N LEU A 224 -15.32 -14.81 -24.65
CA LEU A 224 -16.26 -13.73 -24.94
C LEU A 224 -17.29 -13.57 -23.83
N GLU A 225 -17.90 -14.67 -23.40
CA GLU A 225 -18.84 -14.69 -22.27
C GLU A 225 -18.17 -14.30 -20.93
N PHE A 226 -16.90 -14.66 -20.76
CA PHE A 226 -16.23 -14.60 -19.46
C PHE A 226 -15.41 -13.33 -19.22
N CYS A 227 -14.81 -12.78 -20.27
CA CYS A 227 -13.89 -11.65 -20.20
C CYS A 227 -14.34 -10.44 -21.04
N GLY A 228 -15.26 -10.64 -21.98
CA GLY A 228 -15.73 -9.62 -22.91
C GLY A 228 -14.86 -9.45 -24.15
N GLU A 229 -15.42 -8.79 -25.17
CA GLU A 229 -14.86 -8.64 -26.52
C GLU A 229 -13.44 -8.03 -26.57
N PRO A 230 -13.09 -6.96 -25.81
CA PRO A 230 -11.76 -6.35 -25.91
C PRO A 230 -10.64 -7.30 -25.49
N VAL A 231 -10.90 -8.15 -24.50
CA VAL A 231 -9.95 -9.13 -23.98
C VAL A 231 -9.74 -10.26 -25.01
N VAL A 232 -10.82 -10.73 -25.62
CA VAL A 232 -10.79 -11.76 -26.66
C VAL A 232 -9.99 -11.30 -27.87
N ARG A 233 -10.23 -10.07 -28.36
CA ARG A 233 -9.49 -9.52 -29.51
C ARG A 233 -7.98 -9.52 -29.28
N ARG A 234 -7.56 -9.08 -28.10
CA ARG A 234 -6.13 -9.04 -27.73
C ARG A 234 -5.55 -10.45 -27.60
N PHE A 235 -6.31 -11.38 -27.04
CA PHE A 235 -5.92 -12.79 -26.95
C PHE A 235 -5.75 -13.42 -28.34
N GLU A 236 -6.70 -13.22 -29.26
CA GLU A 236 -6.64 -13.77 -30.62
C GLU A 236 -5.49 -13.18 -31.43
N ALA A 237 -5.24 -11.86 -31.31
CA ALA A 237 -4.20 -11.18 -32.09
C ALA A 237 -2.77 -11.60 -31.71
N GLY A 238 -2.50 -11.90 -30.43
CA GLY A 238 -1.13 -12.11 -29.94
C GLY A 238 -0.83 -13.50 -29.39
N TYR A 239 -1.84 -14.26 -28.98
CA TYR A 239 -1.64 -15.42 -28.11
C TYR A 239 -2.29 -16.71 -28.63
N ALA A 240 -3.46 -16.63 -29.29
CA ALA A 240 -4.19 -17.81 -29.73
C ALA A 240 -3.37 -18.69 -30.68
N ALA A 241 -2.67 -18.08 -31.64
CA ALA A 241 -1.82 -18.81 -32.59
C ALA A 241 -0.71 -19.59 -31.89
N ARG A 242 -0.07 -19.03 -30.85
CA ARG A 242 1.00 -19.70 -30.09
C ARG A 242 0.48 -20.77 -29.14
N LEU A 243 -0.73 -20.58 -28.59
CA LEU A 243 -1.32 -21.53 -27.64
C LEU A 243 -1.80 -22.81 -28.31
N LEU A 244 -2.28 -22.69 -29.55
CA LEU A 244 -2.97 -23.75 -30.28
C LEU A 244 -2.26 -24.12 -31.59
N ASP A 245 -0.96 -23.79 -31.70
CA ASP A 245 -0.15 -24.18 -32.86
C ASP A 245 -0.01 -25.71 -32.92
N PRO A 246 -0.57 -26.39 -33.94
CA PRO A 246 -0.48 -27.84 -34.06
C PRO A 246 0.94 -28.39 -34.15
N VAL A 247 1.91 -27.55 -34.57
CA VAL A 247 3.31 -27.96 -34.74
C VAL A 247 4.05 -27.98 -33.41
N SER A 248 3.81 -26.99 -32.54
CA SER A 248 4.48 -26.89 -31.25
C SER A 248 3.69 -27.49 -30.07
N PHE A 249 2.43 -27.85 -30.28
CA PHE A 249 1.55 -28.31 -29.19
C PHE A 249 1.83 -29.76 -28.80
N ASP A 250 2.29 -29.95 -27.56
CA ASP A 250 2.46 -31.26 -26.93
C ASP A 250 1.21 -31.60 -26.09
N ARG A 251 0.57 -32.74 -26.36
CA ARG A 251 -0.64 -33.18 -25.62
C ARG A 251 -0.39 -33.45 -24.14
N VAL A 252 0.79 -33.93 -23.76
CA VAL A 252 1.14 -34.34 -22.39
C VAL A 252 1.58 -33.13 -21.57
N ARG A 253 2.47 -32.31 -22.11
CA ARG A 253 2.92 -31.07 -21.44
C ARG A 253 1.85 -29.98 -21.49
N GLY A 254 1.08 -29.94 -22.58
CA GLY A 254 0.13 -28.89 -22.91
C GLY A 254 0.79 -27.55 -23.18
N SER A 255 -0.03 -26.51 -23.21
CA SER A 255 0.41 -25.14 -23.42
C SER A 255 -0.29 -24.21 -22.44
N GLU A 256 0.45 -23.23 -21.93
CA GLU A 256 -0.05 -22.23 -20.98
C GLU A 256 0.37 -20.84 -21.44
N ILE A 257 -0.58 -19.90 -21.40
CA ILE A 257 -0.34 -18.49 -21.61
C ILE A 257 -0.95 -17.69 -20.47
N ALA A 258 -0.22 -16.68 -20.02
CA ALA A 258 -0.71 -15.64 -19.13
C ALA A 258 -0.64 -14.28 -19.85
N MET A 259 -1.77 -13.58 -19.91
CA MET A 259 -1.91 -12.23 -20.44
C MET A 259 -2.27 -11.28 -19.30
N TYR A 260 -1.59 -10.14 -19.25
CA TYR A 260 -1.82 -9.07 -18.28
C TYR A 260 -2.42 -7.87 -19.01
N ILE A 261 -3.54 -7.37 -18.51
CA ILE A 261 -4.36 -6.34 -19.16
C ILE A 261 -4.43 -5.13 -18.23
N PRO A 262 -3.87 -3.98 -18.63
CA PRO A 262 -4.00 -2.75 -17.85
C PRO A 262 -5.47 -2.33 -17.80
N ARG A 263 -5.98 -2.01 -16.60
CA ARG A 263 -7.40 -1.63 -16.39
C ARG A 263 -7.82 -0.38 -17.17
N HIS A 264 -6.88 0.52 -17.47
CA HIS A 264 -7.12 1.74 -18.24
C HIS A 264 -7.39 1.50 -19.74
N THR A 265 -7.06 0.31 -20.27
CA THR A 265 -7.25 0.01 -21.70
C THR A 265 -8.72 -0.30 -22.05
N THR A 266 -9.57 -0.55 -21.05
CA THR A 266 -10.98 -0.90 -21.28
C THR A 266 -11.87 0.30 -21.59
N TYR A 267 -11.34 1.54 -21.58
CA TYR A 267 -12.11 2.78 -21.81
C TYR A 267 -11.71 3.56 -23.08
N LEU A 268 -10.68 3.14 -23.83
CA LEU A 268 -10.21 3.87 -25.02
C LEU A 268 -10.77 3.31 -26.34
N SER A 269 -12.04 2.91 -26.36
CA SER A 269 -12.77 2.61 -27.60
C SER A 269 -14.06 3.44 -27.69
N GLY A 270 -13.98 4.73 -27.38
CA GLY A 270 -15.18 5.57 -27.32
C GLY A 270 -15.03 7.04 -27.66
N GLN A 271 -13.83 7.63 -27.71
CA GLN A 271 -13.66 9.02 -28.17
C GLN A 271 -12.29 9.20 -28.81
N ASP A 272 -12.25 9.14 -30.14
CA ASP A 272 -11.31 9.90 -30.98
C ASP A 272 -11.78 9.81 -32.43
N THR A 273 -12.87 10.52 -32.71
CA THR A 273 -13.17 11.06 -34.03
C THR A 273 -13.89 12.37 -33.81
N SER A 274 -13.16 13.46 -34.03
CA SER A 274 -13.61 14.80 -34.44
C SER A 274 -12.87 15.86 -33.66
N GLN A 275 -11.71 16.29 -34.16
CA GLN A 275 -11.37 17.71 -34.27
C GLN A 275 -10.32 17.85 -35.39
N SER A 276 -10.84 18.06 -36.59
CA SER A 276 -10.13 18.72 -37.67
C SER A 276 -11.17 19.61 -38.35
N GLU A 277 -11.19 20.87 -37.92
CA GLU A 277 -11.59 22.07 -38.67
C GLU A 277 -11.14 23.31 -37.89
#